data_AF-A0A2D6SSL9-F1
#
_entry.id   AF-A0A2D6SSL9-F1
#
_cell.length_a   1.000
_cell.length_b   1.000
_cell.length_c   1.000
_cell.angle_alpha   90.00
_cell.angle_beta   90.00
_cell.angle_gamma   90.00
#
_symmetry.space_group_name_H-M   'P 1'
#
loop_
_entity.id
_entity.type
_entity.pdbx_description
1 polymer ?
#
loop_
_entity_poly.entity_id
_entity_poly.type
_entity_poly.pdbx_seq_one_letter_code
_entity_poly.pdbx_strand_id
1 'polypeptide(L)'
;MAKPTTELTVAQLEQLLNSRKSQLDTLLRKRAKLTNELEEIDKKIDEMDGGTAGRRWRNLNPRPRNPKSLHAVVLELLTRNKKGLTLAELAEKVLATGYKTHSTNFPNVLYQCLYNSDNFFHDEKTGTYKIGKEKS
;
A
#
# COMPACT_ATOMS: atom_id res chain seq x y z
N MET A 1 -11.63 4.80 38.88
CA MET A 1 -13.04 4.96 39.30
C MET A 1 -13.77 3.66 39.01
N ALA A 2 -14.43 3.11 40.03
CA ALA A 2 -14.97 1.75 40.06
C ALA A 2 -16.09 1.55 39.02
N LYS A 3 -16.11 0.38 38.38
CA LYS A 3 -17.22 -0.07 37.52
C LYS A 3 -18.35 -0.58 38.43
N PRO A 4 -19.55 0.02 38.47
CA PRO A 4 -20.65 -0.57 39.20
C PRO A 4 -21.28 -1.68 38.34
N THR A 5 -21.16 -2.92 38.80
CA THR A 5 -21.94 -4.04 38.27
C THR A 5 -23.28 -4.11 38.98
N THR A 6 -24.33 -3.98 38.16
CA THR A 6 -25.61 -4.74 38.21
C THR A 6 -26.55 -4.54 39.41
N GLU A 7 -27.51 -3.61 39.28
CA GLU A 7 -28.96 -3.85 39.49
C GLU A 7 -29.77 -2.82 38.67
N LEU A 8 -29.55 -2.75 37.35
CA LEU A 8 -30.45 -1.98 36.49
C LEU A 8 -31.72 -2.81 36.27
N THR A 9 -32.87 -2.26 36.62
CA THR A 9 -34.16 -2.94 36.41
C THR A 9 -34.41 -3.17 34.93
N VAL A 10 -35.25 -4.15 34.57
CA VAL A 10 -35.59 -4.44 33.16
C VAL A 10 -36.07 -3.17 32.44
N ALA A 11 -36.89 -2.34 33.10
CA ALA A 11 -37.33 -1.07 32.59
C ALA A 11 -36.18 -0.07 32.31
N GLN A 12 -35.17 -0.02 33.20
CA GLN A 12 -33.99 0.83 33.00
C GLN A 12 -33.11 0.33 31.85
N LEU A 13 -33.01 -0.99 31.65
CA LEU A 13 -32.30 -1.58 30.52
C LEU A 13 -33.01 -1.27 29.19
N GLU A 14 -34.35 -1.35 29.15
CA GLU A 14 -35.14 -0.97 27.98
C GLU A 14 -34.96 0.51 27.63
N GLN A 15 -34.98 1.39 28.64
CA GLN A 15 -34.77 2.82 28.45
C GLN A 15 -33.36 3.13 27.93
N LEU A 16 -32.34 2.43 28.45
CA LEU A 16 -30.96 2.56 28.00
C LEU A 16 -30.75 2.01 26.57
N LEU A 17 -31.46 0.94 26.22
CA LEU A 17 -31.43 0.38 24.88
C LEU A 17 -32.12 1.31 23.88
N ASN A 18 -33.24 1.92 24.26
CA ASN A 18 -33.93 2.92 23.45
C ASN A 18 -33.09 4.19 23.25
N SER A 19 -32.37 4.66 24.27
CA SER A 19 -31.47 5.81 24.12
C SER A 19 -30.27 5.52 23.22
N ARG A 20 -29.70 4.31 23.29
CA ARG A 20 -28.64 3.88 22.34
C ARG A 20 -29.16 3.76 20.91
N LYS A 21 -30.37 3.25 20.72
CA LYS A 21 -31.02 3.18 19.39
C LYS A 21 -31.24 4.56 18.78
N SER A 22 -31.72 5.54 19.57
CA SER A 22 -31.92 6.90 19.07
C SER A 22 -30.60 7.63 18.77
N GLN A 23 -29.55 7.38 19.57
CA GLN A 23 -28.20 7.87 19.27
C GLN A 23 -27.66 7.27 17.97
N LEU A 24 -27.86 5.97 17.75
CA LEU A 24 -27.47 5.30 16.52
C LEU A 24 -28.21 5.86 15.31
N ASP A 25 -29.52 6.07 15.40
CA ASP A 25 -30.31 6.70 14.32
C ASP A 25 -29.80 8.11 14.01
N THR A 26 -29.48 8.89 15.04
CA THR A 26 -28.89 10.22 14.87
C THR A 26 -27.55 10.16 14.13
N LEU A 27 -26.69 9.20 14.48
CA LEU A 27 -25.40 9.01 13.80
C LEU A 27 -25.57 8.53 12.35
N LEU A 28 -26.54 7.65 12.08
CA LEU A 28 -26.85 7.22 10.71
C LEU A 28 -27.33 8.37 9.84
N ARG A 29 -28.21 9.25 10.37
CA ARG A 29 -28.65 10.46 9.67
C ARG A 29 -27.50 11.42 9.41
N LYS A 30 -26.61 11.62 10.38
CA LYS A 30 -25.39 12.45 10.21
C LYS A 30 -24.48 11.86 9.15
N ARG A 31 -24.27 10.53 9.15
CA ARG A 31 -23.50 9.84 8.11
C ARG A 31 -24.11 10.09 6.73
N ALA A 32 -25.42 9.88 6.57
CA ALA A 32 -26.11 10.10 5.31
C ALA A 32 -26.00 11.56 4.81
N LYS A 33 -26.09 12.53 5.73
CA LYS A 33 -25.91 13.94 5.40
C LYS A 33 -24.49 14.23 4.92
N LEU A 34 -23.48 13.78 5.65
CA LEU A 34 -22.08 13.98 5.29
C LEU A 34 -21.71 13.27 3.98
N THR A 35 -22.28 12.09 3.69
CA THR A 35 -22.06 11.43 2.40
C THR A 35 -22.62 12.25 1.25
N ASN A 36 -23.80 12.84 1.41
CA ASN A 36 -24.38 13.72 0.38
C ASN A 36 -23.53 14.99 0.20
N GLU A 37 -23.05 15.60 1.28
CA GLU A 37 -22.15 16.76 1.21
C GLU A 37 -20.83 16.42 0.51
N LEU A 38 -20.26 15.24 0.77
CA LEU A 38 -19.07 14.75 0.06
C LEU A 38 -19.34 14.56 -1.43
N GLU A 39 -20.48 13.96 -1.80
CA GLU A 39 -20.86 13.78 -3.21
C GLU A 39 -21.03 15.12 -3.95
N GLU A 40 -21.55 16.15 -3.28
CA GLU A 40 -21.64 17.50 -3.85
C GLU A 40 -20.27 18.14 -4.03
N ILE A 41 -19.37 17.98 -3.06
CA ILE A 41 -17.99 18.47 -3.16
C ILE A 41 -17.26 17.74 -4.30
N ASP A 42 -17.42 16.42 -4.41
CA ASP A 42 -16.82 15.62 -5.48
C ASP A 42 -17.32 16.06 -6.87
N LYS A 43 -18.62 16.37 -7.02
CA LYS A 43 -19.16 16.93 -8.27
C LYS A 43 -18.53 18.28 -8.61
N LYS A 44 -18.37 19.18 -7.63
CA LYS A 44 -17.72 20.48 -7.83
C LYS A 44 -16.25 20.32 -8.20
N ILE A 45 -15.54 19.36 -7.60
CA ILE A 45 -14.17 19.02 -7.97
C ILE A 45 -14.13 18.52 -9.42
N ASP A 46 -15.03 17.62 -9.81
CA ASP A 46 -15.08 17.09 -11.18
C ASP A 46 -15.40 18.18 -12.22
N GLU A 47 -16.28 19.13 -11.89
CA GLU A 47 -16.61 20.29 -12.73
C GLU A 47 -15.41 21.26 -12.88
N MET A 48 -14.70 21.55 -11.79
CA MET A 48 -13.55 22.48 -11.81
C MET A 48 -12.28 21.87 -12.39
N ASP A 49 -12.04 20.57 -12.18
CA ASP A 49 -10.80 19.87 -12.57
C ASP A 49 -10.92 19.15 -13.94
N GLY A 50 -11.92 19.53 -14.74
CA GLY A 50 -12.09 19.03 -16.11
C GLY A 50 -12.17 17.51 -16.21
N GLY A 51 -12.84 16.86 -15.24
CA GLY A 51 -13.18 15.43 -15.29
C GLY A 51 -12.03 14.42 -15.29
N THR A 52 -10.78 14.84 -14.99
CA THR A 52 -9.60 13.96 -15.09
C THR A 52 -8.90 13.63 -13.76
N ALA A 53 -9.02 14.43 -12.70
CA ALA A 53 -8.37 14.09 -11.43
C ALA A 53 -9.14 13.10 -10.56
N GLY A 54 -10.48 13.20 -10.48
CA GLY A 54 -11.31 12.25 -9.73
C GLY A 54 -11.25 10.83 -10.27
N ARG A 55 -11.10 10.68 -11.60
CA ARG A 55 -10.89 9.39 -12.27
C ARG A 55 -9.47 8.85 -12.15
N ARG A 56 -8.46 9.69 -11.99
CA ARG A 56 -7.06 9.26 -11.79
C ARG A 56 -6.88 8.54 -10.46
N TRP A 57 -7.51 9.02 -9.39
CA TRP A 57 -7.41 8.37 -8.07
C TRP A 57 -8.17 7.04 -7.98
N ARG A 58 -9.32 6.93 -8.65
CA ARG A 58 -10.16 5.72 -8.60
C ARG A 58 -9.61 4.54 -9.41
N ASN A 59 -8.70 4.80 -10.36
CA ASN A 59 -8.06 3.79 -11.22
C ASN A 59 -6.58 3.51 -10.88
N LEU A 60 -6.07 3.97 -9.74
CA LEU A 60 -4.80 3.46 -9.24
C LEU A 60 -5.03 2.03 -8.73
N ASN A 61 -4.85 1.06 -9.63
CA ASN A 61 -4.80 -0.34 -9.28
C ASN A 61 -3.84 -0.49 -8.09
N PRO A 62 -4.32 -0.92 -6.90
CA PRO A 62 -3.53 -0.83 -5.68
C PRO A 62 -2.26 -1.65 -5.89
N ARG A 63 -1.11 -0.97 -5.82
CA ARG A 63 0.19 -1.62 -5.99
C ARG A 63 0.26 -2.78 -4.97
N PRO A 64 0.67 -3.99 -5.39
CA PRO A 64 0.73 -5.14 -4.50
C PRO A 64 1.61 -4.78 -3.31
N ARG A 65 1.04 -4.84 -2.10
CA ARG A 65 1.76 -4.57 -0.86
C ARG A 65 2.71 -5.73 -0.60
N ASN A 66 3.96 -5.57 -1.03
CA ASN A 66 5.04 -6.46 -0.65
C ASN A 66 5.59 -6.04 0.73
N PRO A 67 5.92 -7.00 1.61
CA PRO A 67 6.42 -6.71 2.96
C PRO A 67 7.79 -6.02 2.97
N LYS A 68 8.56 -6.17 1.89
CA LYS A 68 9.86 -5.54 1.68
C LYS A 68 9.87 -4.82 0.34
N SER A 69 10.59 -3.71 0.25
CA SER A 69 10.81 -3.01 -1.02
C SER A 69 11.63 -3.90 -1.96
N LEU A 70 11.41 -3.76 -3.27
CA LEU A 70 12.19 -4.47 -4.30
C LEU A 70 13.69 -4.28 -4.06
N HIS A 71 14.10 -3.06 -3.73
CA HIS A 71 15.48 -2.70 -3.39
C HIS A 71 16.02 -3.51 -2.20
N ALA A 72 15.26 -3.64 -1.10
CA ALA A 72 15.67 -4.41 0.07
C ALA A 72 15.82 -5.91 -0.25
N VAL A 73 14.89 -6.48 -1.03
CA VAL A 73 14.96 -7.89 -1.45
C VAL A 73 16.17 -8.13 -2.37
N VAL A 74 16.42 -7.23 -3.31
CA VAL A 74 17.57 -7.30 -4.22
C VAL A 74 18.89 -7.17 -3.44
N LEU A 75 18.97 -6.27 -2.45
CA LEU A 75 20.12 -6.17 -1.55
C LEU A 75 20.33 -7.46 -0.75
N GLU A 76 19.28 -8.05 -0.16
CA GLU A 76 19.39 -9.32 0.57
C GLU A 76 19.86 -10.47 -0.33
N LEU A 77 19.41 -10.51 -1.58
CA LEU A 77 19.82 -11.53 -2.54
C LEU A 77 21.26 -11.35 -3.01
N LEU A 78 21.69 -10.12 -3.28
CA LEU A 78 23.04 -9.82 -3.72
C LEU A 78 24.06 -9.89 -2.57
N THR A 79 23.67 -9.58 -1.33
CA THR A 79 24.54 -9.80 -0.15
C THR A 79 24.74 -11.30 0.13
N ARG A 80 23.71 -12.12 -0.07
CA ARG A 80 23.81 -13.58 0.01
C ARG A 80 24.63 -14.18 -1.14
N ASN A 81 24.60 -13.57 -2.33
CA ASN A 81 25.29 -14.03 -3.53
C ASN A 81 26.43 -13.10 -3.95
N LYS A 82 27.61 -13.25 -3.32
CA LYS A 82 28.83 -12.47 -3.62
C LYS A 82 29.37 -12.63 -5.06
N LYS A 83 28.85 -13.59 -5.84
CA LYS A 83 29.31 -13.86 -7.21
C LYS A 83 28.72 -12.93 -8.27
N GLY A 84 27.78 -12.06 -7.90
CA GLY A 84 27.01 -11.28 -8.86
C GLY A 84 25.99 -12.15 -9.60
N LEU A 85 24.88 -11.56 -10.00
CA LEU A 85 23.79 -12.28 -10.65
C LEU A 85 23.39 -11.56 -11.93
N THR A 86 22.97 -12.32 -12.94
CA THR A 86 22.38 -11.75 -14.15
C THR A 86 20.94 -11.29 -13.88
N LEU A 87 20.39 -10.43 -14.75
CA LEU A 87 19.01 -9.94 -14.62
C LEU A 87 17.98 -11.08 -14.59
N ALA A 88 18.18 -12.12 -15.39
CA ALA A 88 17.30 -13.28 -15.46
C ALA A 88 17.31 -14.05 -14.13
N GLU A 89 18.50 -14.35 -13.61
CA GLU A 89 18.65 -15.06 -12.33
C GLU A 89 18.14 -14.23 -11.14
N LEU A 90 18.31 -12.90 -11.18
CA LEU A 90 17.74 -11.99 -10.18
C LEU A 90 16.21 -12.03 -10.23
N ALA A 91 15.61 -12.00 -11.42
CA ALA A 91 14.17 -12.09 -11.57
C ALA A 91 13.61 -13.38 -10.96
N GLU A 92 14.22 -14.52 -11.29
CA GLU A 92 13.83 -15.82 -10.73
C GLU A 92 13.98 -15.87 -9.22
N LYS A 93 15.12 -15.42 -8.68
CA LYS A 93 15.36 -15.41 -7.23
C LYS A 93 14.42 -14.46 -6.49
N VAL A 94 14.11 -13.29 -7.04
CA VAL A 94 13.16 -12.36 -6.42
C VAL A 94 11.75 -12.96 -6.42
N LEU A 95 11.32 -13.60 -7.51
CA LEU A 95 10.05 -14.33 -7.54
C LEU A 95 10.05 -15.49 -6.52
N ALA A 96 11.17 -16.23 -6.40
CA ALA A 96 11.32 -17.32 -5.44
C ALA A 96 11.27 -16.86 -3.97
N THR A 97 11.62 -15.59 -3.68
CA THR A 97 11.42 -15.01 -2.34
C THR A 97 9.95 -14.69 -2.00
N GLY A 98 9.03 -14.91 -2.94
CA GLY A 98 7.60 -14.64 -2.77
C GLY A 98 7.20 -13.21 -3.09
N TYR A 99 8.06 -12.45 -3.79
CA TYR A 99 7.75 -11.09 -4.23
C TYR A 99 6.63 -11.11 -5.29
N LYS A 100 5.51 -10.44 -5.01
CA LYS A 100 4.38 -10.38 -5.95
C LYS A 100 4.54 -9.17 -6.87
N THR A 101 4.50 -9.42 -8.17
CA THR A 101 4.52 -8.38 -9.20
C THR A 101 3.42 -8.61 -10.23
N HIS A 102 2.80 -7.54 -10.71
CA HIS A 102 1.87 -7.55 -11.84
C HIS A 102 2.52 -7.07 -13.15
N SER A 103 3.83 -6.76 -13.13
CA SER A 103 4.54 -6.29 -14.32
C SER A 103 4.80 -7.45 -15.28
N THR A 104 4.36 -7.31 -16.53
CA THR A 104 4.72 -8.23 -17.63
C THR A 104 6.23 -8.23 -17.90
N ASN A 105 6.88 -7.07 -17.78
CA ASN A 105 8.31 -6.90 -17.99
C ASN A 105 9.08 -6.69 -16.68
N PHE A 106 8.98 -7.66 -15.76
CA PHE A 106 9.69 -7.61 -14.47
C PHE A 106 11.22 -7.41 -14.57
N PRO A 107 11.94 -8.01 -15.54
CA PRO A 107 13.38 -7.76 -15.71
C PRO A 107 13.71 -6.28 -15.97
N ASN A 108 12.85 -5.56 -16.69
CA ASN A 108 13.04 -4.13 -16.95
C ASN A 108 12.78 -3.28 -15.69
N VAL A 109 11.79 -3.68 -14.87
CA VAL A 109 11.54 -3.04 -13.56
C VAL A 109 12.74 -3.24 -12.62
N LEU A 110 13.35 -4.43 -12.66
CA LEU A 110 14.58 -4.71 -11.93
C LEU A 110 15.74 -3.86 -12.45
N TYR A 111 15.90 -3.75 -13.77
CA TYR A 111 16.92 -2.89 -14.38
C TYR A 111 16.78 -1.44 -13.92
N GLN A 112 15.57 -0.87 -13.98
CA GLN A 112 15.29 0.49 -13.49
C GLN A 112 15.56 0.62 -11.99
N CYS A 113 15.20 -0.39 -11.20
CA CYS A 113 15.47 -0.40 -9.76
C CYS A 113 16.98 -0.39 -9.48
N LEU A 114 17.76 -1.17 -10.23
CA LEU A 114 19.21 -1.27 -10.10
C LEU A 114 19.90 0.01 -10.57
N TYR A 115 19.47 0.58 -11.70
CA TYR A 115 20.02 1.81 -12.28
C TYR A 115 19.76 3.04 -11.41
N ASN A 116 18.59 3.12 -10.77
CA ASN A 116 18.24 4.23 -9.87
C ASN A 116 18.88 4.13 -8.48
N SER A 117 19.67 3.10 -8.22
CA SER A 117 20.31 2.89 -6.92
C SER A 117 21.83 2.87 -7.07
N ASP A 118 22.49 3.82 -6.42
CA ASP A 118 23.94 4.04 -6.49
C ASP A 118 24.80 2.93 -5.86
N ASN A 119 24.17 1.88 -5.31
CA ASN A 119 24.82 0.80 -4.56
C ASN A 119 25.18 -0.43 -5.41
N PHE A 120 24.82 -0.45 -6.70
CA PHE A 120 25.07 -1.59 -7.58
C PHE A 120 25.99 -1.23 -8.73
N PHE A 121 26.97 -2.10 -8.97
CA PHE A 121 27.85 -2.02 -10.13
C PHE A 121 27.41 -3.05 -11.17
N HIS A 122 27.38 -2.61 -12.43
CA HIS A 122 27.13 -3.48 -13.57
C HIS A 122 28.47 -3.85 -14.23
N ASP A 123 28.86 -5.11 -14.15
CA ASP A 123 30.03 -5.61 -14.86
C ASP A 123 29.68 -5.83 -16.35
N GLU A 124 30.00 -4.88 -17.22
CA GLU A 124 29.75 -4.93 -18.67
C GLU A 124 30.33 -6.18 -19.36
N LYS A 125 31.38 -6.78 -18.78
CA LYS A 125 32.02 -7.99 -19.32
C LYS A 125 31.29 -9.30 -19.03
N THR A 126 30.41 -9.32 -18.03
CA THR A 126 29.70 -10.56 -17.60
C THR A 126 28.18 -10.39 -17.52
N GLY A 127 27.67 -9.17 -17.69
CA GLY A 127 26.25 -8.87 -17.52
C GLY A 127 25.76 -9.09 -16.09
N THR A 128 26.68 -9.15 -15.11
CA THR A 128 26.36 -9.45 -13.71
C THR A 128 26.29 -8.18 -12.88
N TYR A 129 25.33 -8.14 -11.96
CA TYR A 129 25.17 -7.06 -10.98
C TYR A 129 25.82 -7.47 -9.67
N LYS A 130 26.69 -6.63 -9.14
CA LYS A 130 27.37 -6.85 -7.84
C LYS A 130 27.15 -5.65 -6.92
N ILE A 131 27.14 -5.92 -5.62
CA ILE A 131 27.24 -4.86 -4.61
C ILE A 131 28.72 -4.48 -4.54
N GLY A 132 29.05 -3.32 -5.10
CA GLY A 132 30.35 -2.69 -4.93
C GLY A 132 30.20 -1.55 -3.93
N LYS A 133 30.96 -1.58 -2.83
CA LYS A 133 31.27 -0.35 -2.11
C LYS A 133 32.24 0.46 -2.98
N GLU A 134 32.13 1.79 -2.85
CA GLU A 134 33.21 2.79 -2.92
C GLU A 134 33.08 3.83 -4.06
N LYS A 135 32.53 4.99 -3.71
CA LYS A 135 33.06 6.29 -4.13
C LYS A 135 33.55 7.01 -2.86
N SER A 136 34.85 6.96 -2.61
CA SER A 136 35.59 7.93 -1.79
C SER A 136 36.65 8.55 -2.67
#